data_AF-A0A0F4YDA2-F1
#
_entry.id   AF-A0A0F4YDA2-F1
#
_cell.length_a   1.000
_cell.length_b   1.000
_cell.length_c   1.000
_cell.angle_alpha   90.00
_cell.angle_beta   90.00
_cell.angle_gamma   90.00
#
_symmetry.space_group_name_H-M   'P 1'
#
loop_
_entity.id
_entity.type
_entity.pdbx_description
1 polymer ?
#
loop_
_entity_poly.entity_id
_entity_poly.type
_entity_poly.pdbx_seq_one_letter_code
_entity_poly.pdbx_strand_id
1 'polypeptide(L)'
;MGACLSSESGVDLEGKKRSQMIDKKLEEDSRRLRRECKILLLGSGESGKSTIVKQMKIIHQNGYSVEELALYRLTVYKNLMDCAKALIGAYHQFDLEPSSQKVRDYITFLLEYNIDPDPNTPLDPKVGDAVTYLWNDPCTSTVLEHQSEFYLMDSAPYFFEHAKRIAEPDYIPNEADVLRARTKTTGIYETRFTMGQLSIQSTVCLMSEGNEANARSGSIASKTSRPLFSVSR
;
A
#
# COMPACT_ATOMS: atom_id res chain seq x y z
N MET A 1 31.12 -24.01 -64.16
CA MET A 1 29.70 -23.61 -64.16
C MET A 1 28.98 -24.46 -63.14
N GLY A 2 28.47 -23.85 -62.08
CA GLY A 2 27.73 -24.55 -61.02
C GLY A 2 26.98 -23.51 -60.19
N ALA A 3 25.97 -22.91 -60.79
CA ALA A 3 25.06 -21.98 -60.10
C ALA A 3 23.97 -22.81 -59.40
N CYS A 4 24.19 -23.12 -58.12
CA CYS A 4 23.14 -23.66 -57.26
C CYS A 4 22.26 -22.50 -56.76
N LEU A 5 21.18 -22.21 -57.50
CA LEU A 5 20.07 -21.40 -57.03
C LEU A 5 19.22 -22.25 -56.09
N SER A 6 19.48 -22.16 -54.80
CA SER A 6 18.56 -22.66 -53.78
C SER A 6 17.33 -21.75 -53.77
N SER A 7 16.20 -22.26 -54.22
CA SER A 7 14.89 -21.63 -54.05
C SER A 7 14.59 -21.56 -52.55
N GLU A 8 14.86 -20.41 -51.92
CA GLU A 8 14.42 -20.13 -50.56
C GLU A 8 12.90 -20.25 -50.50
N SER A 9 12.43 -21.37 -49.95
CA SER A 9 11.00 -21.61 -49.71
C SER A 9 10.43 -20.42 -48.92
N GLY A 10 9.23 -19.94 -49.28
CA GLY A 10 8.62 -18.75 -48.66
C GLY A 10 8.52 -18.82 -47.12
N VAL A 11 8.48 -20.04 -46.58
CA VAL A 11 8.51 -20.36 -45.15
C VAL A 11 9.85 -19.98 -44.49
N ASP A 12 10.98 -20.13 -45.18
CA ASP A 12 12.32 -19.79 -44.68
C ASP A 12 12.54 -18.26 -44.68
N LEU A 13 11.97 -17.55 -45.66
CA LEU A 13 11.96 -16.09 -45.70
C LEU A 13 11.08 -15.48 -44.61
N GLU A 14 9.92 -16.06 -44.32
CA GLU A 14 9.07 -15.66 -43.18
C GLU A 14 9.75 -15.95 -41.84
N GLY A 15 10.41 -17.10 -41.70
CA GLY A 15 11.21 -17.45 -40.53
C GLY A 15 12.34 -16.45 -40.27
N LYS A 16 13.10 -16.08 -41.33
CA LYS A 16 14.16 -15.06 -41.25
C LYS A 16 13.61 -13.69 -40.86
N LYS A 17 12.49 -13.25 -41.46
CA LYS A 17 11.83 -11.98 -41.08
C LYS A 17 11.38 -12.00 -39.62
N ARG A 18 10.82 -13.12 -39.14
CA ARG A 18 10.41 -13.27 -37.74
C ARG A 18 11.60 -13.23 -36.79
N SER A 19 12.70 -13.91 -37.12
CA SER A 19 13.95 -13.86 -36.32
C SER A 19 14.51 -12.44 -36.25
N GLN A 20 14.62 -11.74 -37.38
CA GLN A 20 15.10 -10.36 -37.42
C GLN A 20 14.21 -9.40 -36.59
N MET A 21 12.90 -9.60 -36.59
CA MET A 21 11.98 -8.83 -35.74
C MET A 21 12.17 -9.13 -34.24
N ILE A 22 12.46 -10.39 -33.88
CA ILE A 22 12.76 -10.79 -32.50
C ILE A 22 14.08 -10.16 -32.05
N ASP A 23 15.13 -10.27 -32.87
CA ASP A 23 16.46 -9.70 -32.56
C ASP A 23 16.39 -8.19 -32.36
N LYS A 24 15.64 -7.49 -33.21
CA LYS A 24 15.41 -6.05 -33.06
C LYS A 24 14.69 -5.70 -31.75
N LYS A 25 13.65 -6.45 -31.37
CA LYS A 25 12.95 -6.26 -30.09
C LYS A 25 13.86 -6.54 -28.90
N LEU A 26 14.68 -7.60 -28.97
CA LEU A 26 15.64 -7.94 -27.92
C LEU A 26 16.69 -6.84 -27.74
N GLU A 27 17.17 -6.24 -28.83
CA GLU A 27 18.11 -5.13 -28.75
C GLU A 27 17.48 -3.87 -28.14
N GLU A 28 16.25 -3.52 -28.53
CA GLU A 28 15.48 -2.43 -27.94
C GLU A 28 15.22 -2.66 -26.44
N ASP A 29 14.82 -3.87 -26.06
CA ASP A 29 14.63 -4.27 -24.66
C ASP A 29 15.94 -4.22 -23.87
N SER A 30 17.06 -4.67 -24.46
CA SER A 30 18.38 -4.59 -23.82
C SER A 30 18.78 -3.14 -23.55
N ARG A 31 18.55 -2.24 -24.51
CA ARG A 31 18.83 -0.79 -24.33
C ARG A 31 17.94 -0.18 -23.25
N ARG A 32 16.67 -0.58 -23.17
CA ARG A 32 15.75 -0.14 -22.11
C ARG A 32 16.18 -0.65 -20.74
N LEU A 33 16.49 -1.95 -20.62
CA LEU A 33 16.95 -2.60 -19.39
C LEU A 33 18.26 -2.01 -18.87
N ARG A 34 19.19 -1.59 -19.76
CA ARG A 34 20.44 -0.93 -19.36
C ARG A 34 20.23 0.43 -18.72
N ARG A 35 19.12 1.11 -19.01
CA ARG A 35 18.74 2.41 -18.42
C ARG A 35 17.80 2.26 -17.22
N GLU A 36 17.40 1.02 -16.90
CA GLU A 36 16.49 0.72 -15.81
C GLU A 36 17.25 0.49 -14.50
N CYS A 37 17.00 1.36 -13.51
CA CYS A 37 17.52 1.16 -12.16
C CYS A 37 16.52 0.34 -11.35
N LYS A 38 16.96 -0.79 -10.76
CA LYS A 38 16.13 -1.64 -9.92
C LYS A 38 16.39 -1.38 -8.45
N ILE A 39 15.36 -0.94 -7.73
CA ILE A 39 15.43 -0.66 -6.29
C ILE A 39 14.63 -1.72 -5.55
N LEU A 40 15.26 -2.42 -4.60
CA LEU A 40 14.58 -3.36 -3.71
C LEU A 40 14.41 -2.73 -2.32
N LEU A 41 13.17 -2.50 -1.89
CA LEU A 41 12.90 -2.03 -0.52
C LEU A 41 12.67 -3.23 0.41
N LEU A 42 13.52 -3.37 1.44
CA LEU A 42 13.47 -4.41 2.47
C LEU A 42 13.35 -3.78 3.86
N GLY A 43 12.64 -4.46 4.76
CA GLY A 43 12.44 -4.02 6.15
C GLY A 43 11.30 -4.80 6.83
N SER A 44 11.17 -4.67 8.14
CA SER A 44 10.11 -5.32 8.95
C SER A 44 8.70 -4.88 8.55
N GLY A 45 7.68 -5.55 9.08
CA GLY A 45 6.32 -5.00 9.08
C GLY A 45 6.36 -3.52 9.52
N GLU A 46 5.50 -2.68 8.91
CA GLU A 46 5.31 -1.28 9.32
C GLU A 46 6.44 -0.29 9.02
N SER A 47 7.56 -0.73 8.46
CA SER A 47 8.73 0.13 8.20
C SER A 47 8.55 1.21 7.10
N GLY A 48 7.33 1.53 6.67
CA GLY A 48 7.03 2.60 5.71
C GLY A 48 7.34 2.30 4.24
N LYS A 49 7.73 1.07 3.88
CA LYS A 49 8.09 0.70 2.49
C LYS A 49 6.98 1.01 1.48
N SER A 50 5.74 0.62 1.78
CA SER A 50 4.59 0.91 0.93
C SER A 50 4.36 2.41 0.81
N THR A 51 4.57 3.16 1.89
CA THR A 51 4.45 4.62 1.90
C THR A 51 5.46 5.27 0.97
N ILE A 52 6.70 4.79 0.93
CA ILE A 52 7.72 5.27 -0.02
C ILE A 52 7.26 5.06 -1.47
N VAL A 53 6.71 3.90 -1.80
CA VAL A 53 6.19 3.64 -3.16
C VAL A 53 5.01 4.56 -3.50
N LYS A 54 4.06 4.71 -2.56
CA LYS A 54 2.92 5.60 -2.74
C LYS A 54 3.38 7.05 -2.96
N GLN A 55 4.39 7.51 -2.22
CA GLN A 55 4.99 8.83 -2.41
C GLN A 55 5.68 8.97 -3.77
N MET A 56 6.39 7.94 -4.23
CA MET A 56 7.00 7.94 -5.57
C MET A 56 5.94 8.07 -6.66
N LYS A 57 4.77 7.45 -6.49
CA LYS A 57 3.65 7.62 -7.40
C LYS A 57 3.13 9.07 -7.41
N ILE A 58 2.96 9.68 -6.25
CA ILE A 58 2.52 11.07 -6.15
C ILE A 58 3.49 12.03 -6.85
N ILE A 59 4.79 11.85 -6.62
CA ILE A 59 5.82 12.78 -7.13
C ILE A 59 6.13 12.54 -8.62
N HIS A 60 6.06 11.29 -9.10
CA HIS A 60 6.59 10.92 -10.42
C HIS A 60 5.58 10.33 -11.41
N GLN A 61 4.32 10.11 -11.02
CA GLN A 61 3.27 9.54 -11.89
C GLN A 61 1.97 10.36 -11.86
N ASN A 62 2.07 11.68 -11.73
CA ASN A 62 0.93 12.61 -11.74
C ASN A 62 -0.13 12.32 -10.66
N GLY A 63 0.26 11.76 -9.51
CA GLY A 63 -0.69 11.51 -8.42
C GLY A 63 -1.52 10.24 -8.60
N TYR A 64 -2.66 10.21 -7.89
CA TYR A 64 -3.69 9.19 -8.03
C TYR A 64 -4.88 9.75 -8.80
N SER A 65 -5.44 8.96 -9.73
CA SER A 65 -6.71 9.32 -10.35
C SER A 65 -7.87 9.15 -9.36
N VAL A 66 -9.02 9.78 -9.64
CA VAL A 66 -10.21 9.67 -8.79
C VAL A 66 -10.67 8.21 -8.68
N GLU A 67 -10.59 7.46 -9.77
CA GLU A 67 -10.91 6.03 -9.81
C GLU A 67 -9.96 5.22 -8.93
N GLU A 68 -8.66 5.54 -8.95
CA GLU A 68 -7.67 4.87 -8.09
C GLU A 68 -7.86 5.22 -6.62
N LEU A 69 -8.18 6.47 -6.30
CA LEU A 69 -8.51 6.90 -4.94
C LEU A 69 -9.74 6.15 -4.41
N ALA A 70 -10.77 5.96 -5.25
CA ALA A 70 -11.96 5.21 -4.89
C ALA A 70 -11.67 3.76 -4.50
N LEU A 71 -10.65 3.11 -5.09
CA LEU A 71 -10.23 1.76 -4.71
C LEU A 71 -9.71 1.67 -3.26
N TYR A 72 -9.20 2.78 -2.71
CA TYR A 72 -8.74 2.83 -1.32
C TYR A 72 -9.86 3.07 -0.30
N ARG A 73 -11.07 3.41 -0.75
CA ARG A 73 -12.20 3.78 0.12
C ARG A 73 -12.49 2.73 1.18
N LEU A 74 -12.68 1.47 0.75
CA LEU A 74 -12.91 0.35 1.68
C LEU A 74 -11.72 0.09 2.61
N THR A 75 -10.49 0.33 2.14
CA THR A 75 -9.30 0.18 3.00
C THR A 75 -9.29 1.23 4.11
N VAL A 76 -9.60 2.49 3.78
CA VAL A 76 -9.69 3.58 4.76
C VAL A 76 -10.81 3.31 5.77
N TYR A 77 -11.99 2.85 5.31
CA TYR A 77 -13.09 2.46 6.20
C TYR A 77 -12.69 1.38 7.19
N LYS A 78 -12.03 0.32 6.69
CA LYS A 78 -11.51 -0.75 7.55
C LYS A 78 -10.50 -0.23 8.54
N ASN A 79 -9.54 0.59 8.11
CA ASN A 79 -8.54 1.13 9.02
C ASN A 79 -9.16 2.03 10.10
N LEU A 80 -10.12 2.88 9.77
CA LEU A 80 -10.85 3.70 10.74
C LEU A 80 -11.54 2.82 11.80
N MET A 81 -12.28 1.79 11.37
CA MET A 81 -12.99 0.89 12.27
C MET A 81 -12.05 0.00 13.09
N ASP A 82 -10.97 -0.51 12.48
CA ASP A 82 -9.97 -1.33 13.16
C ASP A 82 -9.28 -0.51 14.27
N CYS A 83 -8.93 0.75 13.99
CA CYS A 83 -8.35 1.65 14.99
C CYS A 83 -9.35 1.94 16.12
N ALA A 84 -10.60 2.23 15.78
CA ALA A 84 -11.65 2.49 16.78
C ALA A 84 -11.88 1.26 17.68
N LYS A 85 -11.97 0.06 17.10
CA LYS A 85 -12.14 -1.20 17.85
C LYS A 85 -10.91 -1.53 18.69
N ALA A 86 -9.70 -1.25 18.22
CA ALA A 86 -8.48 -1.41 19.01
C ALA A 86 -8.46 -0.47 20.23
N LEU A 87 -8.86 0.79 20.04
CA LEU A 87 -8.97 1.76 21.13
C LEU A 87 -10.02 1.31 22.18
N ILE A 88 -11.18 0.84 21.73
CA ILE A 88 -12.22 0.26 22.62
C ILE A 88 -11.69 -0.98 23.35
N GLY A 89 -10.93 -1.84 22.67
CA GLY A 89 -10.27 -2.99 23.29
C GLY A 89 -9.34 -2.56 24.44
N ALA A 90 -8.61 -1.47 24.26
CA ALA A 90 -7.75 -0.90 25.30
C ALA A 90 -8.55 -0.33 26.48
N TYR A 91 -9.72 0.28 26.26
CA TYR A 91 -10.62 0.69 27.35
C TYR A 91 -10.97 -0.50 28.25
N HIS A 92 -11.32 -1.64 27.66
CA HIS A 92 -11.61 -2.86 28.39
C HIS A 92 -10.37 -3.49 29.06
N GLN A 93 -9.21 -3.40 28.41
CA GLN A 93 -7.96 -3.94 28.96
C GLN A 93 -7.49 -3.19 30.22
N PHE A 94 -7.73 -1.87 30.28
CA PHE A 94 -7.35 -1.02 31.41
C PHE A 94 -8.49 -0.73 32.38
N ASP A 95 -9.62 -1.43 32.26
CA ASP A 95 -10.83 -1.24 33.09
C ASP A 95 -11.30 0.22 33.15
N LEU A 96 -11.23 0.94 32.02
CA LEU A 96 -11.61 2.34 31.92
C LEU A 96 -13.09 2.48 31.56
N GLU A 97 -13.82 3.14 32.45
CA GLU A 97 -15.22 3.48 32.24
C GLU A 97 -15.35 4.76 31.40
N PRO A 98 -16.09 4.74 30.27
CA PRO A 98 -16.30 5.93 29.46
C PRO A 98 -16.95 7.07 30.26
N SER A 99 -16.55 8.30 29.96
CA SER A 99 -16.95 9.48 30.74
C SER A 99 -18.45 9.78 30.71
N SER A 100 -19.16 9.30 29.69
CA SER A 100 -20.59 9.58 29.50
C SER A 100 -21.37 8.39 28.93
N GLN A 101 -22.68 8.35 29.21
CA GLN A 101 -23.57 7.33 28.65
C GLN A 101 -23.59 7.38 27.11
N LYS A 102 -23.46 8.57 26.53
CA LYS A 102 -23.41 8.74 25.07
C LYS A 102 -22.20 8.02 24.46
N VAL A 103 -21.03 8.10 25.09
CA VAL A 103 -19.83 7.38 24.63
C VAL A 103 -20.01 5.86 24.80
N ARG A 104 -20.63 5.41 25.90
CA ARG A 104 -21.00 3.98 26.07
C ARG A 104 -21.89 3.48 24.93
N ASP A 105 -22.96 4.21 24.60
CA ASP A 105 -23.87 3.83 23.53
C ASP A 105 -23.16 3.79 22.15
N TYR A 106 -22.23 4.73 21.91
CA TYR A 106 -21.41 4.73 20.70
C TYR A 106 -20.40 3.59 20.66
N ILE A 107 -19.82 3.20 21.78
CA ILE A 107 -18.92 2.04 21.87
C ILE A 107 -19.68 0.77 21.48
N THR A 108 -20.86 0.55 22.05
CA THR A 108 -21.72 -0.60 21.69
C THR A 108 -22.04 -0.59 20.19
N PHE A 109 -22.44 0.58 19.66
CA PHE A 109 -22.69 0.73 18.23
C PHE A 109 -21.47 0.41 17.36
N LEU A 110 -20.28 0.90 17.70
CA LEU A 110 -19.05 0.67 16.93
C LEU A 110 -18.59 -0.79 16.96
N LEU A 111 -18.81 -1.50 18.07
CA LEU A 111 -18.50 -2.92 18.19
C LEU A 111 -19.41 -3.77 17.31
N GLU A 112 -20.70 -3.45 17.26
CA GLU A 112 -21.72 -4.16 16.46
C GLU A 112 -21.70 -3.78 14.97
N TYR A 113 -21.19 -2.59 14.63
CA TYR A 113 -21.17 -2.10 13.27
C TYR A 113 -20.25 -2.93 12.36
N ASN A 114 -20.80 -3.36 11.22
CA ASN A 114 -20.12 -4.10 10.17
C ASN A 114 -20.10 -3.26 8.89
N ILE A 115 -18.90 -3.11 8.32
CA ILE A 115 -18.71 -2.40 7.06
C ILE A 115 -19.22 -3.28 5.92
N ASP A 116 -19.99 -2.69 5.01
CA ASP A 116 -20.41 -3.36 3.78
C ASP A 116 -19.18 -3.69 2.90
N PRO A 117 -19.08 -4.90 2.32
CA PRO A 117 -17.96 -5.24 1.45
C PRO A 117 -17.92 -4.42 0.14
N ASP A 118 -19.03 -3.81 -0.29
CA ASP A 118 -19.06 -2.93 -1.46
C ASP A 118 -18.42 -1.57 -1.12
N PRO A 119 -17.31 -1.18 -1.80
CA PRO A 119 -16.67 0.11 -1.59
C PRO A 119 -17.56 1.32 -1.94
N ASN A 120 -18.62 1.13 -2.73
CA ASN A 120 -19.53 2.21 -3.11
C ASN A 120 -20.58 2.51 -2.03
N THR A 121 -20.81 1.56 -1.13
CA THR A 121 -21.72 1.76 0.01
C THR A 121 -21.06 2.71 1.02
N PRO A 122 -21.65 3.88 1.29
CA PRO A 122 -21.08 4.81 2.26
C PRO A 122 -21.19 4.25 3.68
N LEU A 123 -20.32 4.73 4.57
CA LEU A 123 -20.49 4.47 6.00
C LEU A 123 -21.73 5.18 6.52
N ASP A 124 -22.30 4.66 7.60
CA ASP A 124 -23.31 5.39 8.36
C ASP A 124 -22.64 6.65 8.95
N PRO A 125 -23.16 7.87 8.70
CA PRO A 125 -22.62 9.10 9.28
C PRO A 125 -22.47 9.05 10.80
N LYS A 126 -23.29 8.24 11.48
CA LYS A 126 -23.19 7.98 12.92
C LYS A 126 -21.84 7.39 13.33
N VAL A 127 -21.15 6.66 12.44
CA VAL A 127 -19.78 6.17 12.66
C VAL A 127 -18.81 7.32 12.86
N GLY A 128 -18.88 8.35 12.01
CA GLY A 128 -18.03 9.52 12.11
C GLY A 128 -18.22 10.25 13.45
N ASP A 129 -19.47 10.41 13.88
CA ASP A 129 -19.79 10.98 15.19
C ASP A 129 -19.30 10.09 16.33
N ALA A 130 -19.60 8.79 16.29
CA ALA A 130 -19.23 7.83 17.32
C ALA A 130 -17.71 7.81 17.57
N VAL A 131 -16.92 7.75 16.49
CA VAL A 131 -15.46 7.78 16.57
C VAL A 131 -14.96 9.13 17.08
N THR A 132 -15.57 10.25 16.66
CA THR A 132 -15.19 11.57 17.16
C THR A 132 -15.46 11.70 18.66
N TYR A 133 -16.59 11.20 19.15
CA TYR A 133 -16.93 11.21 20.59
C TYR A 133 -15.99 10.31 21.40
N LEU A 134 -15.66 9.13 20.88
CA LEU A 134 -14.68 8.23 21.50
C LEU A 134 -13.30 8.89 21.57
N TRP A 135 -12.83 9.51 20.49
CA TRP A 135 -11.51 10.14 20.43
C TRP A 135 -11.37 11.31 21.42
N ASN A 136 -12.43 12.09 21.61
CA ASN A 136 -12.45 13.22 22.55
C ASN A 136 -12.83 12.83 23.98
N ASP A 137 -13.06 11.54 24.26
CA ASP A 137 -13.35 11.09 25.62
C ASP A 137 -12.07 11.25 26.50
N PRO A 138 -12.19 11.80 27.73
CA PRO A 138 -11.06 11.97 28.63
C PRO A 138 -10.25 10.69 28.89
N CYS A 139 -10.91 9.51 28.92
CA CYS A 139 -10.25 8.23 29.13
C CYS A 139 -9.31 7.85 27.97
N THR A 140 -9.55 8.37 26.76
CA THR A 140 -8.67 8.12 25.60
C THR A 140 -7.27 8.64 25.85
N SER A 141 -7.13 9.78 26.53
CA SER A 141 -5.80 10.31 26.88
C SER A 141 -5.04 9.36 27.79
N THR A 142 -5.71 8.80 28.82
CA THR A 142 -5.14 7.78 29.70
C THR A 142 -4.74 6.53 28.95
N VAL A 143 -5.56 6.05 28.01
CA VAL A 143 -5.22 4.89 27.18
C VAL A 143 -3.95 5.15 26.35
N LEU A 144 -3.81 6.35 25.78
CA LEU A 144 -2.66 6.69 24.94
C LEU A 144 -1.35 6.78 25.72
N GLU A 145 -1.39 7.05 27.03
CA GLU A 145 -0.20 6.96 27.89
C GLU A 145 0.36 5.53 27.96
N HIS A 146 -0.52 4.54 27.78
CA HIS A 146 -0.20 3.11 27.75
C HIS A 146 -0.15 2.54 26.33
N GLN A 147 0.06 3.37 25.29
CA GLN A 147 0.07 2.92 23.88
C GLN A 147 1.08 1.80 23.59
N SER A 148 2.16 1.66 24.38
CA SER A 148 3.11 0.55 24.21
C SER A 148 2.59 -0.82 24.64
N GLU A 149 1.50 -0.88 25.41
CA GLU A 149 0.93 -2.10 26.00
C GLU A 149 -0.17 -2.74 25.14
N PHE A 150 -0.60 -2.06 24.08
CA PHE A 150 -1.55 -2.58 23.12
C PHE A 150 -1.16 -2.13 21.71
N TYR A 151 -1.71 -2.82 20.71
CA TYR A 151 -1.43 -2.45 19.33
C TYR A 151 -2.44 -1.40 18.84
N LEU A 152 -1.94 -0.21 18.49
CA LEU A 152 -2.68 0.82 17.77
C LEU A 152 -1.90 1.22 16.52
N MET A 153 -2.59 1.39 15.41
CA MET A 153 -1.95 1.87 14.18
C MET A 153 -1.41 3.29 14.38
N ASP A 154 -0.18 3.57 13.95
CA ASP A 154 0.42 4.91 14.05
C ASP A 154 -0.42 6.01 13.38
N SER A 155 -1.16 5.67 12.32
CA SER A 155 -2.07 6.60 11.62
C SER A 155 -3.45 6.73 12.26
N ALA A 156 -3.73 6.06 13.38
CA ALA A 156 -5.02 6.15 14.07
C ALA A 156 -5.44 7.59 14.41
N PRO A 157 -4.59 8.47 14.96
CA PRO A 157 -4.98 9.85 15.27
C PRO A 157 -5.50 10.61 14.05
N TYR A 158 -4.86 10.43 12.89
CA TYR A 158 -5.30 11.04 11.64
C TYR A 158 -6.70 10.56 11.23
N PHE A 159 -6.97 9.25 11.33
CA PHE A 159 -8.29 8.72 10.99
C PHE A 159 -9.37 9.23 11.94
N PHE A 160 -9.06 9.35 13.24
CA PHE A 160 -10.00 9.84 14.24
C PHE A 160 -10.32 11.33 14.07
N GLU A 161 -9.31 12.17 13.82
CA GLU A 161 -9.49 13.60 13.54
C GLU A 161 -10.34 13.86 12.28
N HIS A 162 -10.25 12.95 11.30
CA HIS A 162 -11.00 13.05 10.04
C HIS A 162 -12.21 12.11 9.95
N ALA A 163 -12.63 11.49 11.06
CA ALA A 163 -13.67 10.46 11.05
C ALA A 163 -14.99 10.94 10.43
N LYS A 164 -15.39 12.20 10.70
CA LYS A 164 -16.60 12.80 10.13
C LYS A 164 -16.54 12.87 8.61
N ARG A 165 -15.44 13.41 8.06
CA ARG A 165 -15.21 13.49 6.60
C ARG A 165 -15.20 12.09 5.97
N ILE A 166 -14.57 11.12 6.62
CA ILE A 166 -14.51 9.74 6.11
C ILE A 166 -15.90 9.09 6.09
N ALA A 167 -16.78 9.45 7.03
CA ALA A 167 -18.14 8.92 7.11
C ALA A 167 -19.16 9.67 6.23
N GLU A 168 -18.75 10.69 5.47
CA GLU A 168 -19.65 11.41 4.56
C GLU A 168 -20.09 10.50 3.38
N PRO A 169 -21.35 10.60 2.92
CA PRO A 169 -21.87 9.73 1.85
C PRO A 169 -21.11 9.86 0.52
N ASP A 170 -20.66 11.07 0.21
CA ASP A 170 -19.90 11.45 -0.99
C ASP A 170 -18.38 11.41 -0.77
N TYR A 171 -17.93 10.81 0.34
CA TYR A 171 -16.51 10.69 0.65
C TYR A 171 -15.72 9.99 -0.47
N ILE A 172 -14.73 10.70 -0.99
CA ILE A 172 -13.68 10.18 -1.86
C ILE A 172 -12.35 10.35 -1.12
N PRO A 173 -11.55 9.27 -0.96
CA PRO A 173 -10.24 9.37 -0.32
C PRO A 173 -9.34 10.37 -1.03
N ASN A 174 -8.52 11.09 -0.27
CA ASN A 174 -7.45 11.92 -0.82
C ASN A 174 -6.10 11.20 -0.74
N GLU A 175 -5.05 11.82 -1.27
CA GLU A 175 -3.70 11.24 -1.23
C GLU A 175 -3.19 11.02 0.20
N ALA A 176 -3.56 11.90 1.15
CA ALA A 176 -3.18 11.79 2.55
C ALA A 176 -3.82 10.56 3.23
N ASP A 177 -5.06 10.23 2.86
CA ASP A 177 -5.78 9.03 3.26
C ASP A 177 -5.07 7.79 2.70
N VAL A 178 -4.75 7.80 1.40
CA VAL A 178 -4.07 6.69 0.74
C VAL A 178 -2.69 6.44 1.35
N LEU A 179 -1.92 7.47 1.65
CA LEU A 179 -0.60 7.35 2.26
C LEU A 179 -0.65 6.71 3.65
N ARG A 180 -1.68 7.03 4.44
CA ARG A 180 -1.86 6.55 5.82
C ARG A 180 -2.64 5.24 5.91
N ALA A 181 -3.38 4.90 4.86
CA ALA A 181 -4.10 3.65 4.74
C ALA A 181 -3.13 2.47 4.71
N ARG A 182 -3.38 1.51 5.59
CA ARG A 182 -2.64 0.29 5.70
C ARG A 182 -3.43 -0.85 5.09
N THR A 183 -2.83 -1.46 4.08
CA THR A 183 -3.26 -2.75 3.56
C THR A 183 -2.30 -3.80 4.09
N LYS A 184 -2.82 -4.86 4.73
CA LYS A 184 -2.01 -6.04 5.09
C LYS A 184 -1.68 -6.80 3.81
N THR A 185 -0.72 -6.30 3.06
CA THR A 185 -0.29 -6.89 1.79
C THR A 185 0.86 -7.86 2.03
N THR A 186 0.63 -9.13 1.75
CA THR A 186 1.66 -10.16 1.64
C THR A 186 2.01 -10.33 0.16
N GLY A 187 3.25 -10.04 -0.24
CA GLY A 187 3.67 -10.25 -1.62
C GLY A 187 4.76 -9.30 -2.12
N ILE A 188 5.11 -9.47 -3.39
CA ILE A 188 6.05 -8.61 -4.11
C ILE A 188 5.24 -7.66 -4.98
N TYR A 189 5.42 -6.36 -4.77
CA TYR A 189 4.79 -5.29 -5.55
C TYR A 189 5.86 -4.62 -6.41
N GLU A 190 5.60 -4.49 -7.71
CA GLU A 190 6.49 -3.75 -8.60
C GLU A 190 5.82 -2.46 -9.05
N THR A 191 6.57 -1.36 -9.03
CA THR A 191 6.13 -0.05 -9.51
C THR A 191 7.25 0.56 -10.34
N ARG A 192 6.91 1.03 -11.54
CA ARG A 192 7.86 1.66 -12.47
C ARG A 192 7.58 3.14 -12.55
N PHE A 193 8.57 3.98 -12.28
CA PHE A 193 8.47 5.43 -12.39
C PHE A 193 9.67 6.00 -13.15
N THR A 194 9.52 7.19 -13.72
CA THR A 194 10.59 7.86 -14.47
C THR A 194 11.08 9.05 -13.67
N MET A 195 12.39 9.16 -13.47
CA MET A 195 13.03 10.28 -12.80
C MET A 195 14.07 10.91 -13.74
N GLY A 196 13.67 11.99 -14.42
CA GLY A 196 14.47 12.61 -15.47
C GLY A 196 14.66 11.69 -16.68
N GLN A 197 15.90 11.35 -17.03
CA GLN A 197 16.23 10.43 -18.13
C GLN A 197 16.32 8.95 -17.69
N LEU A 198 16.18 8.67 -16.39
CA LEU A 198 16.31 7.33 -15.82
C LEU A 198 14.94 6.69 -15.62
N SER A 199 14.79 5.45 -16.07
CA SER A 199 13.63 4.61 -15.73
C SER A 199 13.96 3.86 -14.44
N ILE A 200 13.12 3.97 -13.43
CA ILE A 200 13.32 3.30 -12.14
C ILE A 200 12.21 2.27 -11.97
N GLN A 201 12.60 1.01 -11.77
CA GLN A 201 11.70 -0.06 -11.37
C GLN A 201 11.95 -0.35 -9.89
N SER A 202 11.03 0.10 -9.04
CA SER A 202 11.05 -0.29 -7.64
C SER A 202 10.27 -1.59 -7.46
N THR A 203 10.94 -2.59 -6.90
CA THR A 203 10.31 -3.81 -6.42
C THR A 203 10.28 -3.72 -4.90
N VAL A 204 9.09 -3.80 -4.32
CA VAL A 204 8.90 -3.83 -2.87
C VAL A 204 8.48 -5.21 -2.46
N CYS A 205 9.33 -5.85 -1.66
CA CYS A 205 9.02 -7.12 -1.04
C CYS A 205 8.39 -6.82 0.33
N LEU A 206 7.08 -6.96 0.44
CA LEU A 206 6.36 -6.88 1.71
C LEU A 206 6.19 -8.30 2.22
N MET A 207 7.12 -8.72 3.09
CA MET A 207 6.98 -9.96 3.83
C MET A 207 6.33 -9.66 5.17
N SER A 208 5.29 -10.41 5.54
CA SER A 208 4.74 -10.39 6.90
C SER A 208 5.79 -10.93 7.88
N GLU A 209 5.66 -10.52 9.15
CA GLU A 209 6.61 -10.77 10.26
C GLU A 209 7.01 -12.26 10.44
N GLY A 210 6.26 -13.21 9.88
CA GLY A 210 6.58 -14.64 9.93
C GLY A 210 7.49 -15.18 8.82
N ASN A 211 7.91 -14.39 7.81
CA ASN A 211 8.65 -14.90 6.64
C ASN A 211 10.02 -14.23 6.41
N GLU A 212 10.51 -13.45 7.38
CA GLU A 212 11.75 -12.67 7.29
C GLU A 212 13.02 -13.51 7.03
N ALA A 213 13.01 -14.80 7.42
CA ALA A 213 14.15 -15.70 7.23
C ALA A 213 14.38 -16.11 5.76
N ASN A 214 13.36 -16.05 4.89
CA ASN A 214 13.42 -16.63 3.54
C ASN A 214 13.96 -15.68 2.46
N ALA A 215 14.05 -14.37 2.73
CA ALA A 215 14.64 -13.40 1.79
C ALA A 215 16.17 -13.44 1.75
N ARG A 216 16.83 -14.04 2.75
CA ARG A 216 18.30 -14.20 2.76
C ARG A 216 18.78 -15.40 1.94
N SER A 217 17.91 -16.36 1.61
CA SER A 217 18.32 -17.67 1.09
C SER A 217 17.88 -17.98 -0.35
N GLY A 218 17.08 -17.14 -1.02
CA GLY A 218 16.51 -17.49 -2.34
C GLY A 218 16.64 -16.42 -3.42
N SER A 219 17.51 -16.65 -4.41
CA SER A 219 17.54 -16.12 -5.80
C SER A 219 17.44 -14.61 -6.11
N ILE A 220 16.94 -13.75 -5.23
CA ILE A 220 16.66 -12.33 -5.53
C ILE A 220 17.94 -11.48 -5.52
N ALA A 221 18.96 -11.88 -4.76
CA ALA A 221 20.24 -11.18 -4.67
C ALA A 221 21.13 -11.31 -5.94
N SER A 222 20.79 -12.22 -6.86
CA SER A 222 21.65 -12.51 -8.02
C SER A 222 21.56 -11.50 -9.19
N LYS A 223 20.64 -10.51 -9.13
CA LYS A 223 20.39 -9.59 -10.25
C LYS A 223 20.36 -8.10 -9.92
N THR A 224 20.72 -7.68 -8.70
CA THR A 224 20.74 -6.27 -8.33
C THR A 224 22.17 -5.78 -8.10
N SER A 225 22.61 -4.86 -8.97
CA SER A 225 23.85 -4.13 -8.79
C SER A 225 23.74 -3.21 -7.58
N ARG A 226 24.50 -3.55 -6.52
CA ARG A 226 24.87 -2.80 -5.29
C ARG A 226 23.76 -2.03 -4.55
N PRO A 227 23.58 -2.24 -3.23
CA PRO A 227 22.71 -1.41 -2.42
C PRO A 227 23.30 0.01 -2.32
N LEU A 228 22.55 1.01 -2.76
CA LEU A 228 22.75 2.41 -2.40
C LEU A 228 21.83 2.70 -1.21
N PHE A 229 22.40 3.28 -0.17
CA PHE A 229 21.84 3.59 1.16
C PHE A 229 21.94 2.49 2.22
N SER A 230 23.11 2.45 2.90
CA SER A 230 23.12 2.22 4.35
C SER A 230 22.74 3.54 5.02
N VAL A 231 21.59 3.60 5.67
CA VAL A 231 21.33 4.65 6.66
C VAL A 231 22.15 4.27 7.88
N SER A 232 23.36 4.83 7.98
CA SER A 232 24.13 4.83 9.22
C SER A 232 23.42 5.78 10.19
N ARG A 233 23.11 5.28 11.38
CA ARG A 233 22.74 6.11 12.54
C ARG A 233 23.87 7.05 12.91
#